data_AF-A0A7D5VH15-F1
#
_entry.id   AF-A0A7D5VH15-F1
#
_cell.length_a   1.000
_cell.length_b   1.000
_cell.length_c   1.000
_cell.angle_alpha   90.00
_cell.angle_beta   90.00
_cell.angle_gamma   90.00
#
_symmetry.space_group_name_H-M   'P 1'
#
loop_
_entity.id
_entity.type
_entity.pdbx_description
1 polymer ?
#
loop_
_entity_poly.entity_id
_entity_poly.type
_entity_poly.pdbx_seq_one_letter_code
_entity_poly.pdbx_strand_id
1 'polypeptide(L)'
;MPANPERTALYRLFDTDDRLLYVGISSEPKARMRDHAAEKSWWGDVATRDFEWFDSRQEAAEAEIEAIRNEQPLHNHAHNTSAVLALLPAARTEPLRPQFTPVAKDGRSVAQRMAADIRPLIMSGDMPAGTRLPSTRDLCAQYQTSNVTVQRGLRILKEEGFAVGRNGSAVYVTSPAPEHLGDPEHEIFEQISNDERFPPRSVARALGASDREVVRRQEQVLRVDDRPVRIVTTYRRLAGEVESPVEVVDQVTVRPPTSTEVLALQISQEVPVMVTLRRTLDEHGGVLNVQTLVEPGNLCLRLYRTPIVPQ
;
A
#
# COMPACT_ATOMS: atom_id res chain seq x y z
N MET A 1 17.28 8.07 49.16
CA MET A 1 17.02 8.97 48.02
C MET A 1 15.52 8.93 47.78
N PRO A 2 14.77 10.03 47.91
CA PRO A 2 13.34 9.97 47.63
C PRO A 2 13.19 9.55 46.17
N ALA A 3 12.43 8.49 45.92
CA ALA A 3 12.13 8.05 44.56
C ALA A 3 11.52 9.24 43.84
N ASN A 4 12.17 9.71 42.77
CA ASN A 4 11.61 10.75 41.93
C ASN A 4 10.23 10.23 41.46
N PRO A 5 9.11 10.83 41.91
CA PRO A 5 7.77 10.29 41.68
C PRO A 5 7.36 10.31 40.20
N GLU A 6 8.16 10.95 39.35
CA GLU A 6 7.95 11.02 37.91
C GLU A 6 8.85 10.04 37.11
N ARG A 7 9.77 9.34 37.78
CA ARG A 7 10.70 8.42 37.14
C ARG A 7 9.95 7.21 36.58
N THR A 8 10.15 6.95 35.30
CA THR A 8 9.38 5.94 34.56
C THR A 8 10.34 5.01 33.84
N ALA A 9 10.14 3.70 33.98
CA ALA A 9 10.93 2.72 33.26
C ALA A 9 10.30 2.39 31.91
N LEU A 10 11.11 2.35 30.86
CA LEU A 10 10.86 1.58 29.65
C LEU A 10 11.27 0.13 29.91
N TYR A 11 10.43 -0.82 29.54
CA TYR A 11 10.72 -2.24 29.68
C TYR A 11 10.49 -2.98 28.37
N ARG A 12 11.33 -3.98 28.12
CA ARG A 12 11.25 -4.88 26.95
C ARG A 12 11.07 -6.30 27.44
N LEU A 13 10.22 -7.06 26.75
CA LEU A 13 9.91 -8.47 27.05
C LEU A 13 10.28 -9.31 25.84
N PHE A 14 11.04 -10.39 26.07
CA PHE A 14 11.53 -11.26 25.00
C PHE A 14 11.14 -12.71 25.26
N ASP A 15 11.08 -13.50 24.19
CA ASP A 15 10.92 -14.96 24.27
C ASP A 15 12.25 -15.69 24.50
N THR A 16 12.21 -17.03 24.51
CA THR A 16 13.40 -17.87 24.69
C THR A 16 14.38 -17.80 23.52
N ASP A 17 13.95 -17.31 22.36
CA ASP A 17 14.77 -17.15 21.15
C ASP A 17 15.28 -15.70 21.00
N ASP A 18 15.18 -14.89 22.06
CA ASP A 18 15.57 -13.47 22.12
C ASP A 18 14.77 -12.57 21.16
N ARG A 19 13.57 -13.00 20.76
CA ARG A 19 12.68 -12.17 19.93
C ARG A 19 11.90 -11.21 20.79
N LEU A 20 11.83 -9.95 20.35
CA LEU A 20 11.14 -8.90 21.08
C LEU A 20 9.62 -9.06 20.96
N LEU A 21 8.99 -9.43 22.08
CA LEU A 21 7.55 -9.64 22.18
C LEU A 21 6.82 -8.33 22.44
N TYR A 22 7.32 -7.52 23.39
CA TYR A 22 6.60 -6.34 23.83
C TYR A 22 7.53 -5.28 24.45
N VAL A 23 7.19 -4.02 24.26
CA VAL A 23 7.84 -2.83 24.83
C VAL A 23 6.78 -1.99 25.53
N GLY A 24 7.04 -1.55 26.75
CA GLY A 24 6.09 -0.75 27.52
C GLY A 24 6.75 0.19 28.50
N ILE A 25 6.03 1.20 29.00
CA ILE A 25 6.51 2.04 30.11
C ILE A 25 5.69 1.89 31.39
N SER A 26 6.34 2.06 32.55
CA SER A 26 5.66 2.10 33.85
C SER A 26 6.52 2.74 34.94
N SER A 27 5.90 3.53 35.83
CA SER A 27 6.51 3.97 37.09
C SER A 27 6.58 2.85 38.13
N GLU A 28 5.78 1.79 37.98
CA GLU A 28 5.77 0.61 38.86
C GLU A 28 5.89 -0.71 38.05
N PRO A 29 7.05 -1.00 37.44
CA PRO A 29 7.18 -2.11 36.50
C PRO A 29 6.86 -3.47 37.11
N LYS A 30 7.17 -3.67 38.40
CA LYS A 30 6.85 -4.92 39.12
C LYS A 30 5.35 -5.19 39.21
N ALA A 31 4.54 -4.16 39.46
CA ALA A 31 3.09 -4.30 39.46
C ALA A 31 2.61 -4.59 38.04
N ARG A 32 3.13 -3.84 37.06
CA ARG A 32 2.78 -4.01 35.65
C ARG A 32 3.09 -5.41 35.10
N MET A 33 4.18 -6.04 35.52
CA MET A 33 4.49 -7.42 35.13
C MET A 33 3.46 -8.43 35.68
N ARG A 34 2.91 -8.20 36.87
CA ARG A 34 1.85 -9.06 37.41
C ARG A 34 0.54 -8.88 36.65
N ASP A 35 0.21 -7.64 36.29
CA ASP A 35 -0.98 -7.37 35.48
C ASP A 35 -0.86 -8.03 34.11
N HIS A 36 0.29 -7.90 33.45
CA HIS A 36 0.52 -8.59 32.17
C HIS A 36 0.45 -10.11 32.31
N ALA A 37 0.99 -10.69 33.39
CA ALA A 37 0.89 -12.11 33.67
C ALA A 37 -0.55 -12.62 33.81
N ALA A 38 -1.44 -11.78 34.32
CA ALA A 38 -2.85 -12.11 34.50
C ALA A 38 -3.68 -11.86 33.23
N GLU A 39 -3.33 -10.85 32.43
CA GLU A 39 -4.17 -10.36 31.34
C GLU A 39 -3.72 -10.80 29.94
N LYS A 40 -2.42 -11.06 29.73
CA LYS A 40 -1.88 -11.29 28.38
C LYS A 40 -1.76 -12.78 28.08
N SER A 41 -2.50 -13.23 27.07
CA SER A 41 -2.51 -14.62 26.61
C SER A 41 -1.14 -15.12 26.14
N TRP A 42 -0.25 -14.22 25.69
CA TRP A 42 1.13 -14.51 25.24
C TRP A 42 2.16 -14.42 26.37
N TRP A 43 1.77 -14.11 27.61
CA TRP A 43 2.73 -13.96 28.71
C TRP A 43 3.54 -15.23 28.98
N GLY A 44 2.97 -16.41 28.69
CA GLY A 44 3.66 -17.70 28.81
C GLY A 44 4.93 -17.81 27.96
N ASP A 45 5.06 -16.98 26.93
CA ASP A 45 6.21 -16.97 26.02
C ASP A 45 7.35 -16.07 26.53
N VAL A 46 7.13 -15.23 27.55
CA VAL A 46 8.14 -14.28 28.05
C VAL A 46 9.21 -14.99 28.87
N ALA A 47 10.44 -15.01 28.35
CA ALA A 47 11.61 -15.61 29.01
C ALA A 47 12.48 -14.59 29.75
N THR A 48 12.78 -13.45 29.12
CA THR A 48 13.69 -12.42 29.66
C THR A 48 13.07 -11.03 29.58
N ARG A 49 13.56 -10.11 30.42
CA ARG A 49 13.02 -8.76 30.55
C ARG A 49 14.12 -7.76 30.87
N ASP A 50 14.11 -6.65 30.13
CA ASP A 50 15.05 -5.54 30.31
C ASP A 50 14.33 -4.27 30.74
N PHE A 51 15.03 -3.42 31.50
CA PHE A 51 14.49 -2.16 32.02
C PHE A 51 15.48 -1.01 31.86
N GLU A 52 15.00 0.12 31.36
CA GLU A 52 15.74 1.37 31.22
C GLU A 52 14.95 2.50 31.88
N TRP A 53 15.58 3.32 32.72
CA TRP A 53 14.89 4.28 33.58
C TRP A 53 15.14 5.73 33.17
N PHE A 54 14.06 6.45 32.85
CA PHE A 54 14.07 7.86 32.48
C PHE A 54 13.58 8.73 33.63
N ASP A 55 14.09 9.95 33.71
CA ASP A 55 13.82 10.87 34.81
C ASP A 55 12.39 11.44 34.77
N SER A 56 11.75 11.38 33.60
CA SER A 56 10.34 11.72 33.42
C SER A 56 9.56 10.68 32.61
N ARG A 57 8.24 10.66 32.79
CA ARG A 57 7.33 9.84 31.98
C ARG A 57 7.31 10.26 30.51
N GLN A 58 7.52 11.54 30.22
CA GLN A 58 7.53 12.06 28.85
C GLN A 58 8.70 11.46 28.06
N GLU A 59 9.91 11.54 28.61
CA GLU A 59 11.12 10.95 27.99
C GLU A 59 10.97 9.43 27.82
N ALA A 60 10.43 8.73 28.82
CA ALA A 60 10.15 7.30 28.71
C ALA A 60 9.18 6.98 27.57
N ALA A 61 8.14 7.80 27.37
CA ALA A 61 7.15 7.62 26.32
C ALA A 61 7.73 7.90 24.92
N GLU A 62 8.60 8.90 24.80
CA GLU A 62 9.32 9.17 23.54
C GLU A 62 10.23 8.00 23.16
N ALA A 63 10.98 7.46 24.13
CA ALA A 63 11.82 6.28 23.96
C ALA A 63 11.01 4.99 23.67
N GLU A 64 9.83 4.83 24.29
CA GLU A 64 8.89 3.74 24.01
C GLU A 64 8.41 3.74 22.57
N ILE A 65 8.02 4.92 22.07
CA ILE A 65 7.57 5.10 20.68
C ILE A 65 8.69 4.78 19.70
N GLU A 66 9.91 5.26 19.97
CA GLU A 66 11.07 4.99 19.13
C GLU A 66 11.43 3.50 19.10
N ALA A 67 11.46 2.84 20.27
CA ALA A 67 11.74 1.42 20.39
C ALA A 67 10.68 0.57 19.66
N ILE A 68 9.39 0.88 19.80
CA ILE A 68 8.31 0.16 19.10
C ILE A 68 8.45 0.33 17.58
N ARG A 69 8.81 1.51 17.09
CA ARG A 69 8.96 1.78 15.65
C ARG A 69 10.18 1.07 15.06
N ASN A 70 11.31 1.09 15.75
CA ASN A 70 12.57 0.58 15.23
C ASN A 70 12.71 -0.93 15.41
N GLU A 71 12.26 -1.45 16.56
CA GLU A 71 12.51 -2.85 16.97
C GLU A 71 11.31 -3.76 16.64
N GLN A 72 10.18 -3.19 16.21
CA GLN A 72 8.96 -3.87 15.75
C GLN A 72 8.50 -5.05 16.64
N PRO A 73 8.13 -4.80 17.91
CA PRO A 73 7.75 -5.85 18.86
C PRO A 73 6.48 -6.57 18.40
N LEU A 74 6.46 -7.90 18.54
CA LEU A 74 5.39 -8.75 18.03
C LEU A 74 3.98 -8.36 18.53
N HIS A 75 3.87 -7.87 19.76
CA HIS A 75 2.59 -7.58 20.44
C HIS A 75 2.32 -6.09 20.71
N ASN A 76 3.22 -5.19 20.28
CA ASN A 76 2.97 -3.74 20.36
C ASN A 76 2.17 -3.27 19.14
N HIS A 77 0.85 -3.40 19.25
CA HIS A 77 -0.07 -3.01 18.19
C HIS A 77 -0.36 -1.49 18.17
N ALA A 78 0.00 -0.75 19.23
CA ALA A 78 -0.10 0.71 19.28
C ALA A 78 1.29 1.34 19.08
N HIS A 79 1.37 2.36 18.22
CA HIS A 79 2.54 3.21 17.88
C HIS A 79 3.42 2.78 16.68
N ASN A 80 3.05 1.74 15.93
CA ASN A 80 3.70 1.40 14.66
C ASN A 80 3.12 2.20 13.47
N THR A 81 3.13 3.54 13.51
CA THR A 81 2.65 4.34 12.37
C THR A 81 3.27 5.75 12.29
N SER A 82 3.63 6.16 11.08
CA SER A 82 4.23 7.46 10.71
C SER A 82 3.22 8.63 10.75
N ALA A 83 3.70 9.85 11.04
CA ALA A 83 2.89 11.04 11.37
C ALA A 83 1.99 11.60 10.25
N VAL A 84 2.17 11.17 8.99
CA VAL A 84 1.25 11.52 7.89
C VAL A 84 -0.05 10.70 7.94
N LEU A 85 -0.06 9.56 8.64
CA LEU A 85 -1.25 8.72 8.83
C LEU A 85 -2.17 9.18 9.98
N ALA A 86 -1.72 10.12 10.82
CA ALA A 86 -2.38 10.50 12.08
C ALA A 86 -3.70 11.29 11.94
N LEU A 87 -4.23 11.45 10.73
CA LEU A 87 -5.51 12.13 10.46
C LEU A 87 -6.65 11.17 10.05
N LEU A 88 -6.46 9.84 10.12
CA LEU A 88 -7.51 8.84 9.87
C LEU A 88 -7.58 7.80 11.03
N PRO A 89 -8.78 7.35 11.44
CA PRO A 89 -8.95 6.50 12.62
C PRO A 89 -8.64 5.02 12.35
N ALA A 90 -7.86 4.40 13.26
CA ALA A 90 -7.39 3.02 13.17
C ALA A 90 -8.51 1.95 13.22
N ALA A 91 -8.34 0.92 12.39
CA ALA A 91 -9.17 -0.28 12.33
C ALA A 91 -9.18 -1.06 13.66
N ARG A 92 -10.39 -1.39 14.12
CA ARG A 92 -10.67 -2.21 15.32
C ARG A 92 -10.58 -3.70 14.97
N THR A 93 -9.98 -4.51 15.84
CA THR A 93 -10.05 -5.97 15.81
C THR A 93 -11.32 -6.47 16.51
N GLU A 94 -12.42 -6.42 15.76
CA GLU A 94 -13.68 -7.20 15.89
C GLU A 94 -14.11 -7.46 14.43
N PRO A 95 -15.07 -8.35 14.09
CA PRO A 95 -15.60 -8.40 12.73
C PRO A 95 -16.19 -7.03 12.36
N LEU A 96 -15.37 -6.18 11.75
CA LEU A 96 -15.67 -4.79 11.47
C LEU A 96 -16.87 -4.77 10.54
N ARG A 97 -17.97 -4.18 11.00
CA ARG A 97 -18.87 -3.45 10.11
C ARG A 97 -18.19 -2.11 9.87
N PRO A 98 -17.61 -1.83 8.68
CA PRO A 98 -16.88 -0.59 8.48
C PRO A 98 -17.79 0.61 8.76
N GLN A 99 -17.52 1.32 9.86
CA GLN A 99 -18.13 2.62 10.12
C GLN A 99 -17.17 3.66 9.57
N PHE A 100 -17.37 4.07 8.32
CA PHE A 100 -16.73 5.25 7.77
C PHE A 100 -17.67 6.45 7.93
N THR A 101 -17.13 7.62 8.23
CA THR A 101 -17.97 8.82 8.38
C THR A 101 -18.19 9.43 7.00
N PRO A 102 -19.44 9.60 6.53
CA PRO A 102 -19.67 10.25 5.25
C PRO A 102 -19.07 11.65 5.23
N VAL A 103 -18.29 11.96 4.18
CA VAL A 103 -17.70 13.30 4.04
C VAL A 103 -18.81 14.31 3.68
N ALA A 104 -18.64 15.57 4.07
CA ALA A 104 -19.60 16.66 3.83
C ALA A 104 -19.94 16.81 2.32
N LYS A 105 -21.16 17.28 2.01
CA LYS A 105 -21.67 17.36 0.63
C LYS A 105 -20.78 18.25 -0.26
N ASP A 106 -20.26 17.67 -1.35
CA ASP A 106 -19.34 18.32 -2.29
C ASP A 106 -19.88 18.41 -3.74
N GLY A 107 -21.21 18.31 -3.91
CA GLY A 107 -21.90 18.36 -5.21
C GLY A 107 -22.08 17.00 -5.90
N ARG A 108 -21.39 15.95 -5.46
CA ARG A 108 -21.56 14.59 -5.99
C ARG A 108 -22.90 13.98 -5.57
N SER A 109 -23.42 13.08 -6.40
CA SER A 109 -24.56 12.23 -6.03
C SER A 109 -24.25 11.39 -4.79
N VAL A 110 -25.27 10.98 -4.02
CA VAL A 110 -25.07 10.15 -2.80
C VAL A 110 -24.32 8.85 -3.13
N ALA A 111 -24.60 8.25 -4.28
CA ALA A 111 -23.91 7.05 -4.75
C ALA A 111 -22.40 7.29 -5.00
N GLN A 112 -22.04 8.42 -5.64
CA GLN A 112 -20.65 8.79 -5.90
C GLN A 112 -19.90 9.16 -4.62
N ARG A 113 -20.55 9.86 -3.68
CA ARG A 113 -19.95 10.13 -2.36
C ARG A 113 -19.69 8.83 -1.61
N MET A 114 -20.65 7.89 -1.65
CA MET A 114 -20.44 6.60 -0.99
C MET A 114 -19.23 5.84 -1.52
N ALA A 115 -19.05 5.79 -2.84
CA ALA A 115 -17.87 5.20 -3.43
C ALA A 115 -16.58 5.97 -3.05
N ALA A 116 -16.64 7.31 -3.05
CA ALA A 116 -15.52 8.17 -2.69
C ALA A 116 -15.08 8.06 -1.22
N ASP A 117 -16.01 7.81 -0.29
CA ASP A 117 -15.72 7.64 1.12
C ASP A 117 -15.10 6.26 1.41
N ILE A 118 -15.51 5.21 0.67
CA ILE A 118 -15.02 3.84 0.87
C ILE A 118 -13.66 3.60 0.19
N ARG A 119 -13.43 4.19 -0.99
CA ARG A 119 -12.18 4.05 -1.76
C ARG A 119 -10.89 4.26 -0.94
N PRO A 120 -10.70 5.39 -0.23
CA PRO A 120 -9.46 5.65 0.49
C PRO A 120 -9.19 4.64 1.61
N LEU A 121 -10.24 4.06 2.21
CA LEU A 121 -10.10 3.03 3.25
C LEU A 121 -9.59 1.71 2.67
N ILE A 122 -10.02 1.38 1.45
CA ILE A 122 -9.51 0.20 0.74
C ILE A 122 -8.07 0.43 0.29
N MET A 123 -7.76 1.62 -0.26
CA MET A 123 -6.42 1.94 -0.76
C MET A 123 -5.36 2.10 0.33
N SER A 124 -5.75 2.58 1.51
CA SER A 124 -4.87 2.70 2.67
C SER A 124 -4.64 1.37 3.40
N GLY A 125 -5.52 0.38 3.18
CA GLY A 125 -5.51 -0.90 3.91
C GLY A 125 -6.36 -0.91 5.19
N ASP A 126 -6.98 0.21 5.58
CA ASP A 126 -7.94 0.27 6.71
C ASP A 126 -9.14 -0.68 6.52
N MET A 127 -9.45 -0.98 5.26
CA MET A 127 -10.39 -2.02 4.87
C MET A 127 -9.66 -3.03 3.98
N PRO A 128 -9.04 -4.07 4.55
CA PRO A 128 -8.21 -4.99 3.80
C PRO A 128 -9.04 -5.86 2.85
N ALA A 129 -8.37 -6.44 1.86
CA ALA A 129 -8.97 -7.39 0.93
C ALA A 129 -9.68 -8.54 1.66
N GLY A 130 -10.84 -8.95 1.14
CA GLY A 130 -11.67 -9.97 1.77
C GLY A 130 -12.56 -9.44 2.91
N THR A 131 -12.42 -8.17 3.32
CA THR A 131 -13.34 -7.54 4.29
C THR A 131 -14.74 -7.45 3.71
N ARG A 132 -15.76 -7.81 4.49
CA ARG A 132 -17.17 -7.66 4.09
C ARG A 132 -17.60 -6.19 4.24
N LEU A 133 -18.11 -5.59 3.17
CA LEU A 133 -18.73 -4.26 3.23
C LEU A 133 -20.00 -4.27 4.12
N PRO A 134 -20.38 -3.12 4.71
CA PRO A 134 -21.64 -3.00 5.43
C PRO A 134 -22.81 -3.44 4.55
N SER A 135 -23.86 -4.00 5.18
CA SER A 135 -25.01 -4.49 4.42
C SER A 135 -25.73 -3.33 3.71
N THR A 136 -26.49 -3.61 2.65
CA THR A 136 -27.29 -2.58 1.97
C THR A 136 -28.21 -1.84 2.95
N ARG A 137 -28.74 -2.55 3.97
CA ARG A 137 -29.56 -1.94 5.03
C ARG A 137 -28.75 -0.95 5.87
N ASP A 138 -27.54 -1.31 6.27
CA ASP A 138 -26.67 -0.44 7.06
C ASP A 138 -26.25 0.79 6.25
N LEU A 139 -25.87 0.61 4.99
CA LEU A 139 -25.52 1.70 4.08
C LEU A 139 -26.69 2.65 3.82
N CYS A 140 -27.92 2.13 3.68
CA CYS A 140 -29.12 2.97 3.56
C CYS A 140 -29.31 3.86 4.80
N ALA A 141 -29.09 3.31 5.99
CA ALA A 141 -29.21 4.05 7.25
C ALA A 141 -28.11 5.11 7.39
N GLN A 142 -26.87 4.75 7.05
CA GLN A 142 -25.68 5.60 7.18
C GLN A 142 -25.68 6.79 6.22
N TYR A 143 -26.11 6.57 4.96
CA TYR A 143 -26.20 7.62 3.94
C TYR A 143 -27.60 8.27 3.84
N GLN A 144 -28.54 7.84 4.68
CA GLN A 144 -29.94 8.28 4.69
C GLN A 144 -30.54 8.28 3.27
N THR A 145 -30.42 7.16 2.57
CA THR A 145 -30.80 7.05 1.16
C THR A 145 -31.51 5.73 0.83
N SER A 146 -32.01 5.62 -0.40
CA SER A 146 -32.74 4.44 -0.86
C SER A 146 -31.80 3.27 -1.18
N ASN A 147 -32.33 2.05 -1.11
CA ASN A 147 -31.62 0.83 -1.53
C ASN A 147 -31.09 0.97 -2.97
N VAL A 148 -31.90 1.51 -3.88
CA VAL A 148 -31.50 1.77 -5.27
C VAL A 148 -30.26 2.66 -5.35
N THR A 149 -30.14 3.67 -4.49
CA THR A 149 -28.99 4.58 -4.47
C THR A 149 -27.75 3.92 -3.88
N VAL A 150 -27.89 3.12 -2.83
CA VAL A 150 -26.80 2.29 -2.28
C VAL A 150 -26.31 1.28 -3.31
N GLN A 151 -27.22 0.57 -3.99
CA GLN A 151 -26.83 -0.38 -5.04
C GLN A 151 -26.08 0.30 -6.18
N ARG A 152 -26.43 1.56 -6.52
CA ARG A 152 -25.66 2.35 -7.49
C ARG A 152 -24.23 2.62 -7.01
N GLY A 153 -24.00 2.99 -5.75
CA GLY A 153 -22.64 3.23 -5.27
C GLY A 153 -21.83 1.93 -5.06
N LEU A 154 -22.48 0.84 -4.63
CA LEU A 154 -21.84 -0.48 -4.60
C LEU A 154 -21.46 -0.97 -6.00
N ARG A 155 -22.26 -0.62 -7.01
CA ARG A 155 -21.94 -0.90 -8.41
C ARG A 155 -20.72 -0.10 -8.88
N ILE A 156 -20.62 1.20 -8.54
CA ILE A 156 -19.42 1.99 -8.84
C ILE A 156 -18.17 1.30 -8.28
N LEU A 157 -18.18 0.91 -7.00
CA LEU A 157 -17.04 0.21 -6.38
C LEU A 157 -16.71 -1.14 -7.06
N LYS A 158 -17.72 -1.86 -7.56
CA LYS A 158 -17.53 -3.11 -8.32
C LYS A 158 -16.95 -2.88 -9.71
N GLU A 159 -17.48 -1.89 -10.43
CA GLU A 159 -17.00 -1.48 -11.75
C GLU A 159 -15.58 -0.93 -11.68
N GLU A 160 -15.23 -0.24 -10.59
CA GLU A 160 -13.88 0.22 -10.28
C GLU A 160 -12.99 -0.88 -9.68
N GLY A 161 -13.49 -2.11 -9.48
CA GLY A 161 -12.69 -3.23 -8.99
C GLY A 161 -12.19 -3.12 -7.55
N PHE A 162 -12.84 -2.29 -6.71
CA PHE A 162 -12.63 -2.19 -5.26
C PHE A 162 -13.53 -3.14 -4.45
N ALA A 163 -14.55 -3.70 -5.08
CA ALA A 163 -15.45 -4.65 -4.43
C ALA A 163 -15.94 -5.76 -5.36
N VAL A 164 -16.30 -6.91 -4.80
CA VAL A 164 -16.87 -8.05 -5.52
C VAL A 164 -18.11 -8.58 -4.79
N GLY A 165 -19.14 -8.96 -5.54
CA GLY A 165 -20.31 -9.65 -4.97
C GLY A 165 -20.06 -11.15 -4.87
N ARG A 166 -20.40 -11.78 -3.73
CA ARG A 166 -20.44 -13.25 -3.59
C ARG A 166 -21.87 -13.71 -3.34
N ASN A 167 -22.16 -14.98 -3.65
CA ASN A 167 -23.48 -15.59 -3.45
C ASN A 167 -23.99 -15.33 -2.01
N GLY A 168 -25.25 -14.87 -1.88
CA GLY A 168 -25.84 -14.49 -0.59
C GLY A 168 -25.89 -12.99 -0.27
N SER A 169 -25.90 -12.12 -1.29
CA SER A 169 -26.06 -10.65 -1.17
C SER A 169 -24.93 -9.92 -0.42
N ALA A 170 -23.84 -10.60 -0.07
CA ALA A 170 -22.68 -9.99 0.58
C ALA A 170 -21.70 -9.43 -0.46
N VAL A 171 -21.16 -8.24 -0.18
CA VAL A 171 -20.15 -7.57 -1.00
C VAL A 171 -18.86 -7.51 -0.19
N TYR A 172 -17.73 -7.83 -0.82
CA TYR A 172 -16.43 -7.93 -0.18
C TYR A 172 -15.43 -7.00 -0.88
N VAL A 173 -14.49 -6.45 -0.12
CA VAL A 173 -13.38 -5.62 -0.63
C VAL A 173 -12.40 -6.48 -1.42
N THR A 174 -11.92 -5.92 -2.51
CA THR A 174 -10.80 -6.45 -3.30
C THR A 174 -9.56 -5.60 -3.05
N SER A 175 -8.38 -6.22 -2.95
CA SER A 175 -7.13 -5.48 -2.79
C SER A 175 -6.80 -4.74 -4.09
N PRO A 176 -6.28 -3.50 -4.01
CA PRO A 176 -5.10 -3.16 -4.78
C PRO A 176 -4.00 -4.07 -4.25
N ALA A 177 -3.56 -5.10 -4.96
CA ALA A 177 -2.61 -6.04 -4.36
C ALA A 177 -1.28 -5.33 -4.04
N PRO A 178 -0.79 -5.35 -2.79
CA PRO A 178 0.63 -5.23 -2.49
C PRO A 178 1.33 -6.61 -2.46
N GLU A 179 0.58 -7.71 -2.65
CA GLU A 179 1.08 -9.07 -2.40
C GLU A 179 1.97 -9.66 -3.52
N HIS A 180 2.11 -9.02 -4.67
CA HIS A 180 2.86 -9.60 -5.80
C HIS A 180 4.20 -8.93 -6.12
N LEU A 181 4.81 -8.21 -5.18
CA LEU A 181 6.23 -7.85 -5.33
C LEU A 181 7.19 -9.05 -5.08
N GLY A 182 6.70 -10.30 -4.98
CA GLY A 182 7.53 -11.39 -4.45
C GLY A 182 7.27 -12.83 -4.90
N ASP A 183 6.29 -13.13 -5.76
CA ASP A 183 6.16 -14.50 -6.29
C ASP A 183 6.17 -14.53 -7.83
N PRO A 184 7.36 -14.73 -8.44
CA PRO A 184 7.51 -14.82 -9.89
C PRO A 184 6.70 -15.97 -10.51
N GLU A 185 6.25 -16.96 -9.73
CA GLU A 185 5.54 -18.13 -10.25
C GLU A 185 4.13 -17.82 -10.80
N HIS A 186 3.51 -16.73 -10.33
CA HIS A 186 2.17 -16.30 -10.77
C HIS A 186 2.20 -15.09 -11.73
N GLU A 187 3.37 -14.55 -12.04
CA GLU A 187 3.55 -13.43 -12.97
C GLU A 187 3.73 -13.93 -14.42
N ILE A 188 2.70 -13.74 -15.24
CA ILE A 188 2.76 -14.11 -16.67
C ILE A 188 2.85 -12.84 -17.51
N PHE A 189 3.96 -12.71 -18.25
CA PHE A 189 4.12 -11.66 -19.27
C PHE A 189 3.60 -12.15 -20.63
N GLU A 190 2.36 -11.79 -20.96
CA GLU A 190 1.76 -12.07 -22.26
C GLU A 190 2.24 -11.04 -23.31
N GLN A 191 2.88 -11.50 -24.40
CA GLN A 191 3.37 -10.60 -25.44
C GLN A 191 2.23 -10.14 -26.37
N ILE A 192 1.97 -8.83 -26.39
CA ILE A 192 1.03 -8.20 -27.32
C ILE A 192 1.68 -7.95 -28.67
N SER A 193 2.86 -7.33 -28.66
CA SER A 193 3.59 -7.00 -29.89
C SER A 193 5.09 -6.96 -29.67
N ASN A 194 5.84 -7.21 -30.74
CA ASN A 194 7.29 -7.14 -30.78
C ASN A 194 7.67 -6.73 -32.20
N ASP A 195 7.93 -5.43 -32.38
CA ASP A 195 8.04 -4.79 -33.70
C ASP A 195 9.19 -3.78 -33.75
N GLU A 196 9.66 -3.48 -34.96
CA GLU A 196 10.64 -2.42 -35.20
C GLU A 196 9.93 -1.19 -35.78
N ARG A 197 10.16 -0.04 -35.15
CA ARG A 197 9.45 1.20 -35.51
C ARG A 197 10.23 2.43 -35.10
N PHE A 198 9.78 3.59 -35.56
CA PHE A 198 10.21 4.87 -35.00
C PHE A 198 9.60 5.08 -33.60
N PRO A 199 10.39 5.52 -32.60
CA PRO A 199 9.90 5.79 -31.26
C PRO A 199 9.03 7.07 -31.22
N PRO A 200 8.04 7.16 -30.31
CA PRO A 200 7.44 8.44 -29.96
C PRO A 200 8.51 9.45 -29.49
N ARG A 201 8.32 10.75 -29.74
CA ARG A 201 9.31 11.79 -29.40
C ARG A 201 9.74 11.78 -27.93
N SER A 202 8.81 11.53 -27.01
CA SER A 202 9.11 11.42 -25.58
C SER A 202 10.06 10.26 -25.28
N VAL A 203 9.86 9.13 -25.95
CA VAL A 203 10.70 7.94 -25.83
C VAL A 203 12.05 8.16 -26.51
N ALA A 204 12.08 8.75 -27.71
CA ALA A 204 13.32 9.09 -28.41
C ALA A 204 14.24 9.94 -27.53
N ARG A 205 13.68 11.01 -26.95
CA ARG A 205 14.38 11.88 -26.00
C ARG A 205 14.87 11.11 -24.76
N ALA A 206 14.05 10.22 -24.21
CA ALA A 206 14.41 9.43 -23.03
C ALA A 206 15.49 8.39 -23.33
N LEU A 207 15.52 7.84 -24.55
CA LEU A 207 16.48 6.83 -25.02
C LEU A 207 17.80 7.46 -25.52
N GLY A 208 17.87 8.78 -25.64
CA GLY A 208 18.99 9.46 -26.29
C GLY A 208 19.10 9.15 -27.79
N ALA A 209 17.99 8.77 -28.43
CA ALA A 209 17.92 8.38 -29.84
C ALA A 209 17.25 9.48 -30.68
N SER A 210 17.48 9.44 -32.00
CA SER A 210 16.70 10.25 -32.95
C SER A 210 15.26 9.75 -33.06
N ASP A 211 14.27 10.62 -33.25
CA ASP A 211 12.87 10.22 -33.51
C ASP A 211 12.67 9.58 -34.91
N ARG A 212 13.75 9.51 -35.70
CA ARG A 212 13.83 8.80 -36.98
C ARG A 212 14.76 7.57 -36.94
N GLU A 213 15.28 7.22 -35.78
CA GLU A 213 16.03 5.98 -35.59
C GLU A 213 15.04 4.81 -35.42
N VAL A 214 15.27 3.70 -36.11
CA VAL A 214 14.45 2.49 -35.91
C VAL A 214 14.88 1.84 -34.61
N VAL A 215 13.92 1.65 -33.71
CA VAL A 215 14.11 0.99 -32.42
C VAL A 215 13.26 -0.26 -32.33
N ARG A 216 13.65 -1.19 -31.47
CA ARG A 216 12.80 -2.32 -31.12
C ARG A 216 11.80 -1.89 -30.05
N ARG A 217 10.51 -2.11 -30.31
CA ARG A 217 9.43 -2.00 -29.34
C ARG A 217 8.93 -3.40 -28.99
N GLN A 218 8.79 -3.68 -27.70
CA GLN A 218 8.13 -4.87 -27.18
C GLN A 218 7.04 -4.43 -26.23
N GLU A 219 5.81 -4.87 -26.45
CA GLU A 219 4.66 -4.58 -25.61
C GLU A 219 4.11 -5.88 -25.03
N GLN A 220 3.90 -5.87 -23.72
CA GLN A 220 3.44 -7.02 -22.95
C GLN A 220 2.38 -6.57 -21.95
N VAL A 221 1.52 -7.50 -21.56
CA VAL A 221 0.65 -7.35 -20.39
C VAL A 221 1.13 -8.33 -19.33
N LEU A 222 1.39 -7.81 -18.14
CA LEU A 222 1.59 -8.62 -16.96
C LEU A 222 0.22 -9.03 -16.41
N ARG A 223 0.04 -10.34 -16.28
CA ARG A 223 -1.08 -10.95 -15.58
C ARG A 223 -0.61 -11.54 -14.26
N VAL A 224 -1.46 -11.41 -13.26
CA VAL A 224 -1.33 -12.04 -11.96
C VAL A 224 -2.67 -12.72 -11.69
N ASP A 225 -2.66 -14.03 -11.44
CA ASP A 225 -3.87 -14.85 -11.29
C ASP A 225 -4.88 -14.62 -12.42
N ASP A 226 -4.40 -14.69 -13.67
CA ASP A 226 -5.15 -14.41 -14.91
C ASP A 226 -5.70 -12.98 -15.06
N ARG A 227 -5.50 -12.09 -14.08
CA ARG A 227 -5.97 -10.70 -14.14
C ARG A 227 -4.89 -9.79 -14.74
N PRO A 228 -5.20 -8.97 -15.75
CA PRO A 228 -4.23 -8.01 -16.27
C PRO A 228 -4.02 -6.87 -15.26
N VAL A 229 -2.78 -6.69 -14.82
CA VAL A 229 -2.44 -5.71 -13.76
C VAL A 229 -1.52 -4.60 -14.26
N ARG A 230 -0.81 -4.81 -15.37
CA ARG A 230 0.14 -3.82 -15.91
C ARG A 230 0.36 -4.01 -17.40
N ILE A 231 0.41 -2.91 -18.15
CA ILE A 231 0.96 -2.90 -19.51
C ILE A 231 2.41 -2.46 -19.43
N VAL A 232 3.31 -3.16 -20.10
CA VAL A 232 4.73 -2.80 -20.19
C VAL A 232 5.08 -2.63 -21.67
N THR A 233 5.50 -1.43 -22.04
CA THR A 233 6.07 -1.15 -23.37
C THR A 233 7.54 -0.82 -23.23
N THR A 234 8.40 -1.72 -23.69
CA THR A 234 9.86 -1.57 -23.69
C THR A 234 10.36 -1.11 -25.05
N TYR A 235 11.21 -0.10 -25.06
CA TYR A 235 11.93 0.39 -26.22
C TYR A 235 13.43 0.22 -26.00
N ARG A 236 14.11 -0.37 -26.99
CA ARG A 236 15.58 -0.50 -27.02
C ARG A 236 16.11 -0.18 -28.41
N ARG A 237 17.32 0.37 -28.48
CA ARG A 237 18.01 0.56 -29.76
C ARG A 237 18.36 -0.80 -30.37
N LEU A 238 18.42 -0.88 -31.70
CA LEU A 238 18.78 -2.14 -32.40
C LEU A 238 20.28 -2.41 -32.34
N ALA A 239 21.08 -1.34 -32.36
CA ALA A 239 22.53 -1.39 -32.20
C ALA A 239 22.88 -0.91 -30.78
N GLY A 240 23.66 -1.72 -30.08
CA GLY A 240 24.14 -1.46 -28.72
C GLY A 240 24.81 -2.70 -28.17
N GLU A 241 25.88 -2.52 -27.40
CA GLU A 241 26.50 -3.61 -26.66
C GLU A 241 25.57 -4.03 -25.52
N VAL A 242 25.67 -5.31 -25.12
CA VAL A 242 24.94 -5.80 -23.95
C VAL A 242 25.71 -5.33 -22.72
N GLU A 243 25.34 -4.15 -22.23
CA GLU A 243 25.90 -3.59 -21.00
C GLU A 243 25.03 -3.96 -19.79
N SER A 244 25.65 -3.96 -18.61
CA SER A 244 24.96 -4.29 -17.36
C SER A 244 24.23 -3.06 -16.81
N PRO A 245 22.96 -3.19 -16.37
CA PRO A 245 22.23 -2.09 -15.79
C PRO A 245 22.79 -1.75 -14.39
N VAL A 246 23.06 -0.47 -14.13
CA VAL A 246 23.53 0.00 -12.81
C VAL A 246 22.57 0.97 -12.14
N GLU A 247 21.75 1.68 -12.93
CA GLU A 247 20.83 2.69 -12.42
C GLU A 247 19.47 2.57 -13.11
N VAL A 248 18.42 2.78 -12.32
CA VAL A 248 17.04 2.87 -12.81
C VAL A 248 16.46 4.19 -12.37
N VAL A 249 16.00 4.98 -13.35
CA VAL A 249 15.37 6.28 -13.10
C VAL A 249 13.91 6.21 -13.51
N ASP A 250 13.02 6.34 -12.53
CA ASP A 250 11.57 6.35 -12.73
C ASP A 250 11.02 7.78 -12.72
N GLN A 251 10.30 8.14 -13.78
CA GLN A 251 9.43 9.32 -13.81
C GLN A 251 7.97 8.84 -13.74
N VAL A 252 7.29 9.19 -12.66
CA VAL A 252 5.92 8.74 -12.38
C VAL A 252 4.93 9.87 -12.63
N THR A 253 3.85 9.61 -13.35
CA THR A 253 2.71 10.52 -13.53
C THR A 253 1.40 9.77 -13.32
N VAL A 254 0.30 10.49 -13.09
CA VAL A 254 -1.05 9.92 -12.99
C VAL A 254 -1.96 10.64 -13.97
N ARG A 255 -2.80 9.88 -14.69
CA ARG A 255 -3.76 10.43 -15.66
C ARG A 255 -4.96 9.49 -15.86
N PRO A 256 -6.05 9.97 -16.49
CA PRO A 256 -7.09 9.07 -16.99
C PRO A 256 -6.53 8.02 -17.98
N PRO A 257 -7.12 6.82 -18.04
CA PRO A 257 -6.75 5.80 -19.01
C PRO A 257 -7.24 6.17 -20.41
N THR A 258 -6.52 5.71 -21.42
CA THR A 258 -6.99 5.68 -22.81
C THR A 258 -7.97 4.51 -23.01
N SER A 259 -8.76 4.54 -24.10
CA SER A 259 -9.67 3.44 -24.43
C SER A 259 -8.94 2.10 -24.65
N THR A 260 -7.73 2.13 -25.20
CA THR A 260 -6.89 0.94 -25.35
C THR A 260 -6.45 0.38 -24.00
N GLU A 261 -6.06 1.23 -23.07
CA GLU A 261 -5.67 0.82 -21.71
C GLU A 261 -6.86 0.27 -20.92
N VAL A 262 -8.05 0.87 -21.07
CA VAL A 262 -9.31 0.35 -20.50
C VAL A 262 -9.57 -1.09 -20.96
N LEU A 263 -9.42 -1.36 -22.26
CA LEU A 263 -9.64 -2.68 -22.84
C LEU A 263 -8.55 -3.68 -22.40
N ALA A 264 -7.27 -3.28 -22.46
CA ALA A 264 -6.15 -4.17 -22.17
C ALA A 264 -6.02 -4.51 -20.67
N LEU A 265 -6.28 -3.55 -19.79
CA LEU A 265 -6.24 -3.74 -18.33
C LEU A 265 -7.60 -4.17 -17.75
N GLN A 266 -8.66 -4.21 -18.57
CA GLN A 266 -10.02 -4.56 -18.14
C GLN A 266 -10.49 -3.73 -16.95
N ILE A 267 -10.28 -2.41 -17.03
CA ILE A 267 -10.63 -1.43 -16.00
C ILE A 267 -11.73 -0.48 -16.45
N SER A 268 -12.41 0.16 -15.49
CA SER A 268 -13.34 1.27 -15.81
C SER A 268 -12.59 2.52 -16.27
N GLN A 269 -13.22 3.33 -17.12
CA GLN A 269 -12.73 4.66 -17.54
C GLN A 269 -12.56 5.63 -16.35
N GLU A 270 -13.23 5.37 -15.23
CA GLU A 270 -13.14 6.17 -14.00
C GLU A 270 -11.90 5.82 -13.16
N VAL A 271 -11.24 4.68 -13.42
CA VAL A 271 -10.04 4.26 -12.71
C VAL A 271 -8.82 4.96 -13.32
N PRO A 272 -8.16 5.89 -12.60
CA PRO A 272 -6.95 6.53 -13.13
C PRO A 272 -5.83 5.50 -13.27
N VAL A 273 -4.91 5.76 -14.19
CA VAL A 273 -3.69 4.96 -14.34
C VAL A 273 -2.48 5.74 -13.84
N MET A 274 -1.60 5.02 -13.15
CA MET A 274 -0.25 5.48 -12.89
C MET A 274 0.63 5.06 -14.06
N VAL A 275 1.41 6.01 -14.59
CA VAL A 275 2.31 5.81 -15.72
C VAL A 275 3.73 6.07 -15.25
N THR A 276 4.54 5.02 -15.26
CA THR A 276 5.98 5.12 -14.95
C THR A 276 6.76 5.05 -16.26
N LEU A 277 7.49 6.12 -16.57
CA LEU A 277 8.52 6.11 -17.60
C LEU A 277 9.85 5.77 -16.93
N ARG A 278 10.31 4.53 -17.12
CA ARG A 278 11.53 3.99 -16.56
C ARG A 278 12.66 4.08 -17.57
N ARG A 279 13.79 4.64 -17.17
CA ARG A 279 15.06 4.52 -17.90
C ARG A 279 15.98 3.60 -17.14
N THR A 280 16.59 2.66 -17.87
CA THR A 280 17.63 1.78 -17.32
C THR A 280 18.96 2.23 -17.91
N LEU A 281 19.93 2.55 -17.06
CA LEU A 281 21.22 3.11 -17.46
C LEU A 281 22.38 2.16 -17.16
N ASP A 282 23.41 2.23 -17.99
CA ASP A 282 24.71 1.59 -17.78
C ASP A 282 25.65 2.43 -16.89
N GLU A 283 26.84 1.90 -16.62
CA GLU A 283 27.89 2.55 -15.82
C GLU A 283 28.43 3.86 -16.40
N HIS A 284 28.21 4.10 -17.69
CA HIS A 284 28.61 5.30 -18.40
C HIS A 284 27.47 6.34 -18.50
N GLY A 285 26.28 6.03 -17.95
CA GLY A 285 25.09 6.86 -18.02
C GLY A 285 24.37 6.78 -19.39
N GLY A 286 24.76 5.84 -20.25
CA GLY A 286 24.02 5.52 -21.46
C GLY A 286 22.68 4.85 -21.13
N VAL A 287 21.68 5.02 -21.99
CA VAL A 287 20.34 4.48 -21.76
C VAL A 287 20.17 3.15 -22.50
N LEU A 288 20.12 2.05 -21.75
CA LEU A 288 19.98 0.70 -22.27
C LEU A 288 18.57 0.43 -22.81
N ASN A 289 17.56 0.91 -22.09
CA ASN A 289 16.17 0.82 -22.51
C ASN A 289 15.32 1.89 -21.84
N VAL A 290 14.17 2.14 -22.46
CA VAL A 290 13.09 2.94 -21.90
C VAL A 290 11.85 2.08 -21.80
N GLN A 291 11.25 1.98 -20.62
CA GLN A 291 9.99 1.29 -20.42
C GLN A 291 8.89 2.29 -20.06
N THR A 292 7.71 2.11 -20.64
CA THR A 292 6.47 2.70 -20.13
C THR A 292 5.70 1.61 -19.40
N LEU A 293 5.46 1.80 -18.10
CA LEU A 293 4.64 0.91 -17.28
C LEU A 293 3.32 1.64 -17.01
N VAL A 294 2.20 1.04 -17.39
CA VAL A 294 0.85 1.57 -17.13
C VAL A 294 0.11 0.63 -16.19
N GLU A 295 -0.32 1.16 -15.05
CA GLU A 295 -0.97 0.38 -13.99
C GLU A 295 -2.25 1.04 -13.52
N PRO A 296 -3.33 0.28 -13.29
CA PRO A 296 -4.52 0.80 -12.65
C PRO A 296 -4.22 1.29 -11.24
N GLY A 297 -4.60 2.53 -10.91
CA GLY A 297 -4.34 3.12 -9.59
C GLY A 297 -5.07 2.42 -8.44
N ASN A 298 -6.15 1.72 -8.74
CA ASN A 298 -6.87 0.85 -7.80
C ASN A 298 -6.19 -0.52 -7.60
N LEU A 299 -5.14 -0.85 -8.37
CA LEU A 299 -4.38 -2.10 -8.29
C LEU A 299 -2.90 -1.88 -7.96
N CYS A 300 -2.48 -0.63 -7.80
CA CYS A 300 -1.07 -0.28 -7.73
C CYS A 300 -0.72 0.36 -6.38
N LEU A 301 0.27 -0.22 -5.70
CA LEU A 301 0.97 0.39 -4.58
C LEU A 301 2.46 0.56 -4.96
N ARG A 302 3.05 1.70 -4.60
CA ARG A 302 4.49 1.95 -4.74
C ARG A 302 5.09 2.31 -3.40
N LEU A 303 6.05 1.50 -2.97
CA LEU A 303 6.85 1.73 -1.78
C LEU A 303 8.26 2.17 -2.21
N TYR A 304 8.71 3.32 -1.72
CA TYR A 304 10.08 3.79 -1.91
C TYR A 304 10.76 3.91 -0.56
N ARG A 305 12.00 3.42 -0.47
CA ARG A 305 12.89 3.67 0.67
C ARG A 305 13.97 4.64 0.22
N THR A 306 13.98 5.83 0.79
CA THR A 306 15.02 6.83 0.53
C THR A 306 15.93 6.89 1.76
N PRO A 307 17.19 6.41 1.69
CA PRO A 307 18.12 6.56 2.79
C PRO A 307 18.43 8.05 2.99
N ILE A 308 18.21 8.57 4.20
CA ILE A 308 18.61 9.92 4.57
C ILE A 308 19.95 9.79 5.29
N VAL A 309 21.01 10.33 4.69
CA VAL A 309 22.33 10.44 5.34
C VAL A 309 22.32 11.73 6.16
N PRO A 310 22.49 11.68 7.50
CA PRO A 310 22.63 12.88 8.32
C PRO A 310 23.85 13.71 7.86
N GLN A 311 23.67 15.03 7.72
CA GLN A 311 24.76 15.96 7.41
C GLN A 311 25.68 16.19 8.61
#